data_AF-A0A4P8SK42-F1
#
_entry.id   AF-A0A4P8SK42-F1
#
_cell.length_a   1.000
_cell.length_b   1.000
_cell.length_c   1.000
_cell.angle_alpha   90.00
_cell.angle_beta   90.00
_cell.angle_gamma   90.00
#
_symmetry.space_group_name_H-M   'P 1'
#
loop_
_entity.id
_entity.type
_entity.pdbx_description
1 polymer ?
#
loop_
_entity_poly.entity_id
_entity_poly.type
_entity_poly.pdbx_seq_one_letter_code
_entity_poly.pdbx_strand_id
1 'polypeptide(L)'
;MASYVDSNLSKGEEVITRAHVSWLSFLFVIVIGTVCLLIGLLGALIRGSGGGDIPGISWFFILVGAFLLLKVTLIIVTTELALTNKRVIAKFGFIRRTTVELRLDKVESLEVNQGIMGRLLGYGNIVVKGTGGTGTPIPSIKKPLDFRRIVNNYIEEREAV
;
A
#
# COMPACT_ATOMS: atom_id res chain seq x y z
N MET A 1 -14.89 -6.17 6.29
CA MET A 1 -14.18 -7.46 6.19
C MET A 1 -13.18 -7.52 7.32
N ALA A 2 -13.06 -8.64 8.04
CA ALA A 2 -12.03 -8.80 9.07
C ALA A 2 -10.64 -8.65 8.40
N SER A 3 -9.77 -7.83 8.99
CA SER A 3 -8.40 -7.66 8.50
C SER A 3 -7.63 -8.97 8.70
N TYR A 4 -6.70 -9.28 7.80
CA TYR A 4 -5.89 -10.50 7.87
C TYR A 4 -5.19 -10.65 9.22
N VAL A 5 -4.84 -9.51 9.83
CA VAL A 5 -4.23 -9.46 11.16
C VAL A 5 -5.15 -10.09 12.19
N ASP A 6 -6.44 -9.76 12.19
CA ASP A 6 -7.41 -10.22 13.20
C ASP A 6 -7.68 -11.73 13.13
N SER A 7 -7.63 -12.30 11.94
CA SER A 7 -7.85 -13.74 11.74
C SER A 7 -6.64 -14.61 12.08
N ASN A 8 -5.45 -14.01 12.31
CA ASN A 8 -4.20 -14.72 12.53
C ASN A 8 -3.51 -14.38 13.87
N LEU A 9 -4.25 -13.77 14.80
CA LEU A 9 -3.73 -13.49 16.15
C LEU A 9 -3.55 -14.79 16.94
N SER A 10 -2.38 -14.93 17.56
CA SER A 10 -2.10 -16.00 18.52
C SER A 10 -2.82 -15.73 19.84
N LYS A 11 -2.93 -16.74 20.72
CA LYS A 11 -3.54 -16.55 22.06
C LYS A 11 -2.85 -15.40 22.82
N GLY A 12 -3.64 -14.42 23.27
CA GLY A 12 -3.16 -13.22 23.99
C GLY A 12 -2.35 -12.24 23.14
N GLU A 13 -2.46 -12.31 21.81
CA GLU A 13 -1.85 -11.34 20.89
C GLU A 13 -2.85 -10.21 20.61
N GLU A 14 -2.44 -8.96 20.83
CA GLU A 14 -3.27 -7.77 20.62
C GLU A 14 -2.61 -6.83 19.62
N VAL A 15 -3.44 -6.16 18.81
CA VAL A 15 -2.98 -5.18 17.82
C VAL A 15 -2.81 -3.82 18.49
N ILE A 16 -1.58 -3.31 18.52
CA ILE A 16 -1.24 -2.02 19.14
C ILE A 16 -1.51 -0.90 18.15
N THR A 17 -1.02 -1.04 16.92
CA THR A 17 -1.26 -0.04 15.88
C THR A 17 -1.36 -0.67 14.50
N ARG A 18 -2.14 -0.02 13.64
CA ARG A 18 -2.29 -0.38 12.23
C ARG A 18 -1.80 0.77 11.36
N ALA A 19 -0.99 0.43 10.37
CA ALA A 19 -0.61 1.32 9.31
C ALA A 19 -1.35 0.94 8.03
N HIS A 20 -1.92 1.94 7.38
CA HIS A 20 -2.63 1.80 6.12
C HIS A 20 -1.80 2.32 4.96
N VAL A 21 -2.08 1.82 3.76
CA VAL A 21 -1.49 2.35 2.53
C VAL A 21 -2.01 3.75 2.26
N SER A 22 -1.10 4.63 1.84
CA SER A 22 -1.48 5.96 1.40
C SER A 22 -2.01 5.91 -0.03
N TRP A 23 -3.29 6.25 -0.20
CA TRP A 23 -3.89 6.53 -1.51
C TRP A 23 -3.11 7.57 -2.33
N LEU A 24 -2.45 8.52 -1.65
CA LEU A 24 -1.63 9.56 -2.27
C LEU A 24 -0.39 9.01 -2.98
N SER A 25 0.12 7.84 -2.58
CA SER A 25 1.22 7.16 -3.29
C SER A 25 0.85 6.82 -4.73
N PHE A 26 -0.44 6.68 -5.02
CA PHE A 26 -0.95 6.32 -6.33
C PHE A 26 -1.62 7.49 -7.05
N LEU A 27 -1.52 8.71 -6.53
CA LEU A 27 -2.21 9.89 -7.08
C LEU A 27 -1.92 10.08 -8.57
N PHE A 28 -0.66 9.98 -8.99
CA PHE A 28 -0.30 10.09 -10.40
C PHE A 28 -0.97 9.03 -11.28
N VAL A 29 -1.05 7.79 -10.81
CA VAL A 29 -1.70 6.70 -11.54
C VAL A 29 -3.22 6.89 -11.58
N ILE A 30 -3.82 7.39 -10.49
CA ILE A 30 -5.24 7.71 -10.42
C ILE A 30 -5.57 8.85 -11.39
N VAL A 31 -4.77 9.91 -11.42
CA VAL A 31 -4.94 11.05 -12.33
C VAL A 31 -4.84 10.59 -13.78
N ILE A 32 -3.78 9.85 -14.13
CA ILE A 32 -3.60 9.31 -15.49
C ILE A 32 -4.76 8.38 -15.86
N GLY A 33 -5.14 7.46 -14.97
CA GLY A 33 -6.25 6.53 -15.19
C GLY A 33 -7.58 7.24 -15.42
N THR A 34 -7.86 8.28 -14.63
CA THR A 34 -9.09 9.09 -14.74
C THR A 34 -9.09 9.91 -16.03
N VAL A 35 -7.97 10.54 -16.39
CA VAL A 35 -7.83 11.31 -17.63
C VAL A 35 -8.00 10.40 -18.85
N CYS A 36 -7.37 9.23 -18.87
CA CYS A 36 -7.57 8.24 -19.93
C CYS A 36 -9.04 7.82 -20.06
N LEU A 37 -9.71 7.58 -18.93
CA LEU A 37 -11.15 7.24 -18.92
C LEU A 37 -12.00 8.38 -19.49
N LEU A 38 -11.74 9.63 -19.10
CA LEU A 38 -12.46 10.80 -19.59
C LEU A 38 -12.26 10.99 -21.08
N ILE A 39 -11.03 10.86 -21.60
CA ILE A 39 -10.73 10.95 -23.03
C ILE A 39 -11.50 9.87 -23.80
N GLY A 40 -11.45 8.63 -23.34
CA GLY A 40 -12.15 7.53 -24.00
C GLY A 40 -13.68 7.69 -23.95
N LEU A 41 -14.23 8.22 -22.86
CA LEU A 41 -15.66 8.50 -22.73
C LEU A 41 -16.09 9.67 -23.64
N LEU A 42 -15.29 10.73 -23.72
CA LEU A 42 -15.54 11.87 -24.59
C LEU A 42 -15.51 11.46 -26.07
N GLY A 43 -14.52 10.67 -26.49
CA GLY A 43 -14.47 10.12 -27.85
C GLY A 43 -15.69 9.26 -28.17
N ALA A 44 -16.10 8.38 -27.24
CA ALA A 44 -17.30 7.57 -27.41
C ALA A 44 -18.59 8.41 -27.57
N LEU A 45 -18.70 9.54 -26.86
CA LEU A 45 -19.82 10.47 -27.01
C LEU A 45 -19.81 11.19 -28.37
N ILE A 46 -18.63 11.65 -28.81
CA ILE A 46 -18.46 12.31 -30.12
C ILE A 46 -18.86 11.34 -31.25
N ARG A 47 -18.44 10.08 -31.16
CA ARG A 47 -18.86 9.02 -32.09
C ARG A 47 -20.38 8.82 -32.09
N GLY A 48 -21.01 8.83 -30.92
CA GLY A 48 -22.47 8.71 -30.78
C GLY A 48 -23.25 9.88 -31.41
N SER A 49 -22.65 11.07 -31.45
CA SER A 49 -23.21 12.25 -32.13
C SER A 49 -22.93 12.35 -33.63
N GLY A 50 -22.33 11.32 -34.25
CA GLY A 50 -21.98 11.32 -35.68
C GLY A 50 -20.66 12.01 -36.02
N GLY A 51 -19.84 12.34 -35.02
CA GLY A 51 -18.48 12.83 -35.21
C GLY A 51 -17.52 11.71 -35.67
N GLY A 52 -16.46 12.10 -36.38
CA GLY A 52 -15.41 11.19 -36.84
C GLY A 52 -14.48 10.79 -35.70
N ASP A 53 -14.60 9.55 -35.22
CA ASP A 53 -13.73 8.97 -34.20
C ASP A 53 -13.06 7.73 -34.77
N ILE A 54 -11.79 7.47 -34.42
CA ILE A 54 -11.08 6.28 -34.90
C ILE A 54 -11.75 5.04 -34.26
N PRO A 55 -12.29 4.08 -35.05
CA PRO A 55 -12.97 2.92 -34.49
C PRO A 55 -12.05 2.15 -33.52
N GLY A 56 -12.48 2.07 -32.25
CA GLY A 56 -11.80 1.30 -31.22
C GLY A 56 -10.84 2.08 -30.31
N ILE A 57 -10.41 3.30 -30.68
CA ILE A 57 -9.46 4.06 -29.84
C ILE A 57 -10.09 4.49 -28.50
N SER A 58 -11.34 4.94 -28.55
CA SER A 58 -12.11 5.35 -27.36
C SER A 58 -12.30 4.20 -26.39
N TRP A 59 -12.57 2.99 -26.90
CA TRP A 59 -12.68 1.78 -26.07
C TRP A 59 -11.33 1.37 -25.47
N PHE A 60 -10.24 1.49 -26.23
CA PHE A 60 -8.89 1.24 -25.73
C PHE A 60 -8.55 2.14 -24.53
N PHE A 61 -8.80 3.44 -24.63
CA PHE A 61 -8.55 4.39 -23.53
C PHE A 61 -9.42 4.12 -22.30
N ILE A 62 -10.70 3.76 -22.50
CA ILE A 62 -11.59 3.34 -21.41
C ILE A 62 -11.03 2.10 -20.69
N LEU A 63 -10.66 1.07 -21.45
CA LEU A 63 -10.13 -0.17 -20.88
C LEU A 63 -8.83 0.07 -20.11
N VAL A 64 -7.90 0.84 -20.67
CA VAL A 64 -6.63 1.18 -20.00
C VAL A 64 -6.88 1.99 -18.73
N GLY A 65 -7.72 3.02 -18.79
CA GLY A 65 -8.06 3.84 -17.63
C GLY A 65 -8.71 3.02 -16.50
N ALA A 66 -9.70 2.21 -16.86
CA ALA A 66 -10.37 1.31 -15.91
C ALA A 66 -9.40 0.30 -15.29
N PHE A 67 -8.52 -0.31 -16.10
CA PHE A 67 -7.52 -1.26 -15.63
C PHE A 67 -6.54 -0.64 -14.63
N LEU A 68 -6.06 0.58 -14.90
CA LEU A 68 -5.15 1.30 -13.99
C LEU A 68 -5.81 1.60 -12.64
N LEU A 69 -7.05 2.11 -12.64
CA LEU A 69 -7.78 2.42 -11.42
C LEU A 69 -8.10 1.15 -10.62
N LEU A 70 -8.49 0.08 -11.30
CA LEU A 70 -8.73 -1.21 -10.69
C LEU A 70 -7.45 -1.74 -10.02
N LYS A 71 -6.31 -1.70 -10.71
CA LYS A 71 -5.02 -2.13 -10.16
C LYS A 71 -4.65 -1.36 -8.89
N VAL A 72 -4.79 -0.04 -8.88
CA VAL A 72 -4.50 0.80 -7.70
C VAL A 72 -5.41 0.44 -6.53
N THR A 73 -6.71 0.32 -6.79
CA THR A 73 -7.70 -0.03 -5.77
C THR A 73 -7.37 -1.36 -5.12
N LEU A 74 -6.99 -2.36 -5.92
CA LEU A 74 -6.58 -3.67 -5.40
C LEU A 74 -5.36 -3.57 -4.49
N ILE A 75 -4.33 -2.81 -4.86
CA ILE A 75 -3.12 -2.68 -4.03
C ILE A 75 -3.42 -2.03 -2.67
N ILE A 76 -4.27 -1.00 -2.65
CA ILE A 76 -4.66 -0.30 -1.42
C ILE A 76 -5.44 -1.23 -0.49
N VAL A 77 -6.34 -2.04 -1.05
CA VAL A 77 -7.20 -2.95 -0.27
C VAL A 77 -6.44 -4.19 0.21
N THR A 78 -5.45 -4.68 -0.55
CA THR A 78 -4.75 -5.93 -0.20
C THR A 78 -3.54 -5.74 0.71
N THR A 79 -3.11 -4.50 0.91
CA THR A 79 -1.92 -4.19 1.70
C THR A 79 -2.28 -3.79 3.13
N GLU A 80 -1.79 -4.55 4.08
CA GLU A 80 -2.06 -4.37 5.51
C GLU A 80 -0.73 -4.42 6.28
N LEU A 81 -0.50 -3.45 7.17
CA LEU A 81 0.65 -3.44 8.07
C LEU A 81 0.15 -3.21 9.50
N ALA A 82 0.58 -4.04 10.44
CA ALA A 82 0.22 -3.93 11.84
C ALA A 82 1.39 -4.24 12.76
N LEU A 83 1.43 -3.50 13.86
CA LEU A 83 2.25 -3.81 15.02
C LEU A 83 1.37 -4.50 16.06
N THR A 84 1.79 -5.68 16.50
CA THR A 84 1.18 -6.38 17.63
C THR A 84 2.14 -6.36 18.82
N ASN A 85 1.67 -6.84 19.97
CA ASN A 85 2.51 -7.03 21.16
C ASN A 85 3.63 -8.08 21.00
N LYS A 86 3.57 -8.94 19.97
CA LYS A 86 4.55 -10.02 19.76
C LYS A 86 5.40 -9.87 18.50
N ARG A 87 4.83 -9.32 17.42
CA ARG A 87 5.44 -9.26 16.09
C ARG A 87 4.91 -8.09 15.25
N VAL A 88 5.69 -7.73 14.23
CA VAL A 88 5.22 -6.89 13.12
C VAL A 88 4.70 -7.80 12.02
N ILE A 89 3.47 -7.54 11.56
CA ILE A 89 2.80 -8.30 10.50
C ILE A 89 2.59 -7.36 9.32
N ALA A 90 3.07 -7.75 8.15
CA ALA A 90 2.82 -7.06 6.90
C ALA A 90 2.31 -8.05 5.85
N LYS A 91 1.29 -7.66 5.11
CA LYS A 91 0.75 -8.42 3.99
C LYS A 91 0.58 -7.48 2.82
N PHE A 92 1.04 -7.87 1.64
CA PHE A 92 0.87 -7.09 0.43
C PHE A 92 0.85 -7.96 -0.82
N GLY A 93 0.38 -7.39 -1.93
CA GLY A 93 0.19 -8.09 -3.21
C GLY A 93 -1.25 -8.57 -3.43
N PHE A 94 -1.62 -8.81 -4.69
CA PHE A 94 -2.98 -9.19 -5.09
C PHE A 94 -3.06 -10.65 -5.54
N ILE A 95 -2.40 -10.98 -6.67
CA ILE A 95 -2.33 -12.35 -7.21
C ILE A 95 -1.33 -13.18 -6.41
N ARG A 96 -0.06 -12.73 -6.39
CA ARG A 96 0.96 -13.26 -5.50
C ARG A 96 0.94 -12.42 -4.24
N ARG A 97 0.58 -13.06 -3.12
CA ARG A 97 0.55 -12.43 -1.80
C ARG A 97 1.87 -12.73 -1.11
N THR A 98 2.48 -11.70 -0.55
CA THR A 98 3.65 -11.80 0.31
C THR A 98 3.23 -11.39 1.71
N THR A 99 3.47 -12.27 2.68
CA THR A 99 3.27 -11.99 4.09
C THR A 99 4.62 -12.02 4.79
N VAL A 100 4.86 -11.01 5.61
CA VAL A 100 6.06 -10.85 6.43
C VAL A 100 5.59 -10.82 7.87
N GLU A 101 6.07 -11.77 8.66
CA GLU A 101 5.82 -11.81 10.09
C GLU A 101 7.16 -11.86 10.78
N LEU A 102 7.50 -10.79 11.49
CA LEU A 102 8.77 -10.71 12.21
C LEU A 102 8.51 -10.44 13.68
N ARG A 103 8.96 -11.37 14.53
CA ARG A 103 8.86 -11.22 15.98
C ARG A 103 9.65 -10.00 16.44
N LEU A 104 9.13 -9.27 17.41
CA LEU A 104 9.74 -8.02 17.89
C LEU A 104 11.16 -8.26 18.43
N ASP A 105 11.42 -9.40 19.06
CA ASP A 105 12.74 -9.80 19.55
C ASP A 105 13.76 -10.12 18.44
N LYS A 106 13.30 -10.15 17.18
CA LYS A 106 14.11 -10.41 16.00
C LYS A 106 14.14 -9.23 15.05
N VAL A 107 13.51 -8.10 15.40
CA VAL A 107 13.59 -6.86 14.63
C VAL A 107 14.93 -6.20 14.97
N GLU A 108 15.81 -6.06 13.98
CA GLU A 108 17.10 -5.40 14.18
C GLU A 108 17.03 -3.93 13.77
N SER A 109 16.34 -3.63 12.68
CA SER A 109 16.17 -2.26 12.20
C SER A 109 14.92 -2.09 11.34
N LEU A 110 14.36 -0.88 11.42
CA LEU A 110 13.33 -0.39 10.50
C LEU A 110 13.90 0.75 9.67
N GLU A 111 14.03 0.53 8.37
CA GLU A 111 14.44 1.55 7.41
C GLU A 111 13.22 2.15 6.74
N VAL A 112 13.23 3.48 6.57
CA VAL A 112 12.16 4.21 5.90
C VAL A 112 12.74 4.84 4.64
N ASN A 113 12.24 4.40 3.49
CA ASN A 113 12.63 4.92 2.18
C ASN A 113 11.54 5.85 1.67
N GLN A 114 11.82 7.16 1.72
CA GLN A 114 10.92 8.22 1.25
C GLN A 114 11.63 9.10 0.22
N GLY A 115 11.13 9.09 -1.02
CA GLY A 115 11.52 10.08 -2.02
C GLY A 115 10.94 11.47 -1.71
N ILE A 116 11.32 12.47 -2.50
CA ILE A 116 10.88 13.87 -2.35
C ILE A 116 9.34 13.97 -2.35
N MET A 117 8.69 13.35 -3.33
CA MET A 117 7.23 13.32 -3.41
C MET A 117 6.60 12.59 -2.23
N GLY A 118 7.21 11.50 -1.75
CA GLY A 118 6.75 10.77 -0.57
C GLY A 118 6.82 11.61 0.70
N ARG A 119 7.81 12.49 0.83
CA ARG A 119 7.94 13.42 1.96
C ARG A 119 6.85 14.50 1.93
N LEU A 120 6.58 15.07 0.75
CA LEU A 120 5.52 16.07 0.57
C LEU A 120 4.12 15.49 0.81
N LEU A 121 3.88 14.28 0.30
CA LEU A 121 2.59 13.61 0.29
C LEU A 121 2.38 12.65 1.47
N GLY A 122 3.37 12.51 2.36
CA GLY A 122 3.30 11.71 3.58
C GLY A 122 3.18 10.21 3.35
N TYR A 123 3.87 9.65 2.34
CA TYR A 123 3.94 8.20 2.10
C TYR A 123 5.38 7.72 1.90
N GLY A 124 5.62 6.43 2.09
CA GLY A 124 6.93 5.83 1.80
C GLY A 124 6.95 4.33 2.01
N ASN A 125 8.10 3.74 1.74
CA ASN A 125 8.31 2.30 1.91
C ASN A 125 8.99 2.04 3.25
N ILE A 126 8.59 0.98 3.93
CA ILE A 126 9.22 0.54 5.18
C ILE A 126 9.91 -0.79 4.90
N VAL A 127 11.20 -0.89 5.23
CA VAL A 127 11.94 -2.14 5.17
C VAL A 127 12.18 -2.58 6.60
N VAL A 128 11.55 -3.69 6.98
CA VAL A 128 11.79 -4.31 8.28
C VAL A 128 12.88 -5.36 8.08
N LYS A 129 14.00 -5.19 8.77
CA LYS A 129 15.14 -6.12 8.74
C LYS A 129 15.12 -6.96 10.02
N GLY A 130 15.12 -8.27 9.83
CA GLY A 130 15.27 -9.22 10.91
C GLY A 130 16.69 -9.75 11.05
N THR A 131 16.92 -10.51 12.12
CA THR A 131 18.17 -11.23 12.33
C THR A 131 18.51 -12.12 11.15
N GLY A 132 19.66 -11.87 10.52
CA GLY A 132 20.08 -12.54 9.28
C GLY A 132 19.92 -11.69 8.00
N GLY A 133 19.52 -10.43 8.11
CA GLY A 133 19.72 -9.41 7.07
C GLY A 133 18.72 -9.41 5.91
N THR A 134 17.76 -10.34 5.86
CA THR A 134 16.73 -10.35 4.81
C THR A 134 15.64 -9.32 5.14
N GLY A 135 15.76 -8.13 4.56
CA GLY A 135 14.75 -7.09 4.66
C GLY A 135 13.70 -7.24 3.56
N THR A 136 12.42 -7.26 3.92
CA THR A 136 11.33 -7.23 2.93
C THR A 136 10.75 -5.81 2.84
N PRO A 137 10.83 -5.15 1.67
CA PRO A 137 10.27 -3.82 1.50
C PRO A 137 8.75 -3.88 1.44
N ILE A 138 8.10 -3.17 2.35
CA ILE A 138 6.65 -3.00 2.42
C ILE A 138 6.32 -1.65 1.75
N PRO A 139 5.62 -1.66 0.60
CA PRO A 139 5.45 -0.44 -0.19
C PRO A 139 4.33 0.47 0.31
N SER A 140 4.48 1.77 0.05
CA SER A 140 3.40 2.78 0.05
C SER A 140 2.65 2.98 1.38
N ILE A 141 3.33 2.81 2.50
CA ILE A 141 2.78 3.06 3.84
C ILE A 141 2.56 4.56 4.07
N LYS A 142 1.38 4.92 4.63
CA LYS A 142 1.07 6.28 5.05
C LYS A 142 1.84 6.63 6.32
N LYS A 143 2.49 7.80 6.32
CA LYS A 143 3.28 8.33 7.44
C LYS A 143 4.25 7.27 8.03
N PRO A 144 5.18 6.75 7.21
CA PRO A 144 6.04 5.63 7.62
C PRO A 144 6.98 5.97 8.78
N LEU A 145 7.33 7.25 8.96
CA LEU A 145 8.14 7.72 10.09
C LEU A 145 7.39 7.59 11.42
N ASP A 146 6.08 7.88 11.44
CA ASP A 146 5.25 7.74 12.63
C ASP A 146 5.16 6.26 13.03
N PHE A 147 4.95 5.37 12.05
CA PHE A 147 4.94 3.93 12.30
C PHE A 147 6.27 3.45 12.87
N ARG A 148 7.40 3.84 12.26
CA ARG A 148 8.74 3.52 12.78
C ARG A 148 8.93 4.00 14.22
N ARG A 149 8.51 5.23 14.52
CA ARG A 149 8.61 5.81 15.87
C ARG A 149 7.81 5.00 16.88
N ILE A 150 6.57 4.63 16.56
CA ILE A 150 5.72 3.82 17.43
C ILE A 150 6.37 2.44 17.69
N VAL A 151 6.89 1.78 16.66
CA VAL A 151 7.56 0.48 16.80
C VAL A 151 8.79 0.59 17.69
N ASN A 152 9.66 1.58 17.47
CA ASN A 152 10.87 1.77 18.27
C ASN A 152 10.55 2.04 19.74
N ASN A 153 9.63 2.98 20.01
CA ASN A 153 9.21 3.28 21.38
C ASN A 153 8.67 2.04 22.08
N TYR A 154 7.88 1.22 21.37
CA TYR A 154 7.34 -0.01 21.94
C TYR A 154 8.42 -1.06 22.25
N ILE A 155 9.48 -1.13 21.45
CA ILE A 155 10.63 -2.02 21.73
C ILE A 155 11.39 -1.51 22.96
N GLU A 156 11.68 -0.21 23.04
CA GLU A 156 12.38 0.40 24.18
C GLU A 156 11.61 0.21 25.49
N GLU A 157 10.29 0.41 25.50
CA GLU A 157 9.45 0.19 26.68
C GLU A 157 9.47 -1.27 27.16
N ARG A 158 9.62 -2.24 26.25
CA ARG A 158 9.70 -3.66 26.58
C ARG A 158 11.06 -4.09 27.12
N GLU A 159 12.14 -3.40 26.76
CA GLU A 159 13.48 -3.67 27.27
C GLU A 159 13.71 -3.05 28.66
N ALA A 160 12.91 -2.04 29.03
CA ALA A 160 12.99 -1.36 30.32
C ALA A 160 12.27 -2.08 31.48
N VAL A 161 11.52 -3.15 31.20
CA VAL A 161 10.73 -3.95 32.15
C VAL A 161 11.39 -5.30 32.41
#